data_AF-A0A3N2FB25-F1
#
_entry.id   AF-A0A3N2FB25-F1
#
_cell.length_a   1.000
_cell.length_b   1.000
_cell.length_c   1.000
_cell.angle_alpha   90.00
_cell.angle_beta   90.00
_cell.angle_gamma   90.00
#
_symmetry.space_group_name_H-M   'P 1'
#
loop_
_entity.id
_entity.type
_entity.pdbx_description
1 polymer ?
#
loop_
_entity_poly.entity_id
_entity_poly.type
_entity_poly.pdbx_seq_one_letter_code
_entity_poly.pdbx_strand_id
1 'polypeptide(L)'
;MAGLDDTRTPPVENARELVLHACRVGDAELQSHIDDLWVAKADPERTRGLLARYRREVEDARSLLAAAADPQWWRAATAERIEASCRAARIWAEGDPVCADLERAFAAQLRSVLGIDLTQIPRQERSR
;
A
#
# COMPACT_ATOMS: atom_id res chain seq x y z
N MET A 1 -14.80 16.25 29.38
CA MET A 1 -15.52 16.71 28.17
C MET A 1 -14.49 17.13 27.14
N ALA A 2 -14.72 16.72 25.88
CA ALA A 2 -13.96 17.01 24.66
C ALA A 2 -12.70 16.14 24.42
N GLY A 3 -12.70 15.48 23.25
CA GLY A 3 -11.61 14.64 22.75
C GLY A 3 -12.05 13.30 22.14
N LEU A 4 -13.26 13.22 21.55
CA LEU A 4 -13.56 12.13 20.62
C LEU A 4 -12.85 12.47 19.32
N ASP A 5 -11.66 11.89 19.18
CA ASP A 5 -10.89 11.85 17.94
C ASP A 5 -11.79 11.23 16.86
N ASP A 6 -12.35 12.09 16.01
CA ASP A 6 -13.23 11.70 14.90
C ASP A 6 -12.34 11.09 13.81
N THR A 7 -11.88 9.86 14.07
CA THR A 7 -11.11 8.97 13.19
C THR A 7 -11.98 8.41 12.05
N ARG A 8 -13.02 9.15 11.65
CA ARG A 8 -13.84 8.81 10.49
C ARG A 8 -13.10 9.18 9.23
N THR A 9 -13.48 8.51 8.15
CA THR A 9 -12.99 8.71 6.79
C THR A 9 -12.79 10.20 6.51
N PRO A 10 -11.57 10.63 6.13
CA PRO A 10 -11.26 12.04 5.98
C PRO A 10 -12.16 12.68 4.91
N PRO A 11 -12.42 14.01 4.98
CA PRO A 11 -13.06 14.74 3.89
C PRO A 11 -12.40 14.41 2.56
N VAL A 12 -13.18 14.29 1.47
CA VAL A 12 -12.72 13.78 0.16
C VAL A 12 -11.45 14.48 -0.37
N GLU A 13 -11.31 15.78 -0.11
CA GLU A 13 -10.14 16.58 -0.49
C GLU A 13 -8.87 16.11 0.25
N ASN A 14 -8.96 15.86 1.56
CA ASN A 14 -7.87 15.29 2.37
C ASN A 14 -7.57 13.83 1.96
N ALA A 15 -8.58 13.08 1.52
CA ALA A 15 -8.41 11.69 1.11
C ALA A 15 -7.55 11.56 -0.16
N ARG A 16 -7.67 12.48 -1.12
CA ARG A 16 -6.86 12.46 -2.35
C ARG A 16 -5.39 12.75 -2.05
N GLU A 17 -5.11 13.77 -1.25
CA GLU A 17 -3.74 14.10 -0.84
C GLU A 17 -3.09 12.96 -0.05
N LEU A 18 -3.85 12.34 0.85
CA LEU A 18 -3.43 11.16 1.60
C LEU A 18 -3.06 10.01 0.67
N VAL A 19 -3.91 9.65 -0.29
CA VAL A 19 -3.62 8.57 -1.25
C VAL A 19 -2.40 8.90 -2.11
N LEU A 20 -2.25 10.15 -2.56
CA LEU A 20 -1.06 10.58 -3.32
C LEU A 20 0.22 10.51 -2.48
N HIS A 21 0.16 10.91 -1.21
CA HIS A 21 1.28 10.78 -0.29
C HIS A 21 1.63 9.30 -0.06
N ALA A 22 0.65 8.48 0.28
CA ALA A 22 0.79 7.04 0.47
C ALA A 22 1.44 6.36 -0.75
N CYS A 23 1.01 6.74 -1.95
CA CYS A 23 1.58 6.22 -3.19
C CYS A 23 3.08 6.53 -3.32
N ARG A 24 3.47 7.79 -3.11
CA ARG A 24 4.87 8.21 -3.18
C ARG A 24 5.73 7.50 -2.15
N VAL A 25 5.23 7.36 -0.92
CA VAL A 25 5.95 6.65 0.14
C VAL A 25 6.10 5.17 -0.21
N GLY A 26 5.04 4.53 -0.71
CA GLY A 26 5.10 3.13 -1.12
C GLY A 26 6.07 2.87 -2.28
N ASP A 27 6.10 3.76 -3.28
CA ASP A 27 7.05 3.66 -4.39
C ASP A 27 8.51 3.84 -3.91
N ALA A 28 8.75 4.79 -2.99
CA ALA A 28 10.07 4.99 -2.39
C ALA A 28 10.53 3.78 -1.54
N GLU A 29 9.61 3.17 -0.81
CA GLU A 29 9.88 1.97 -0.01
C GLU A 29 10.16 0.74 -0.88
N LEU A 30 9.42 0.56 -1.99
CA LEU A 30 9.75 -0.44 -3.00
C LEU A 30 11.18 -0.26 -3.54
N GLN A 31 11.55 0.97 -3.88
CA GLN A 31 12.91 1.25 -4.35
C GLN A 31 13.96 0.91 -3.29
N SER A 32 13.70 1.24 -2.02
CA SER A 32 14.57 0.85 -0.91
C SER A 32 14.73 -0.67 -0.80
N HIS A 33 13.65 -1.44 -0.96
CA HIS A 33 13.71 -2.91 -0.94
C HIS A 33 14.56 -3.47 -2.09
N ILE A 34 14.41 -2.89 -3.29
CA ILE A 34 15.23 -3.25 -4.46
C ILE A 34 16.70 -2.94 -4.19
N ASP A 35 17.02 -1.78 -3.62
CA ASP A 35 18.39 -1.37 -3.31
C ASP A 35 19.01 -2.26 -2.22
N ASP A 36 18.25 -2.63 -1.19
CA ASP A 36 18.66 -3.56 -0.14
C ASP A 36 19.04 -4.93 -0.72
N LEU A 37 18.23 -5.47 -1.63
CA LEU A 37 18.52 -6.73 -2.33
C LEU A 37 19.76 -6.59 -3.22
N TRP A 38 19.91 -5.46 -3.91
CA TRP A 38 21.06 -5.21 -4.77
C TRP A 38 22.37 -5.16 -3.97
N VAL A 39 22.36 -4.55 -2.80
CA VAL A 39 23.51 -4.50 -1.87
C VAL A 39 23.78 -5.88 -1.28
N ALA A 40 22.74 -6.62 -0.92
CA ALA A 40 22.88 -7.94 -0.28
C ALA A 40 23.27 -9.07 -1.23
N LYS A 41 23.18 -8.89 -2.57
CA LYS A 41 23.33 -9.97 -3.57
C LYS A 41 24.60 -10.82 -3.48
N ALA A 42 25.69 -10.26 -2.92
CA ALA A 42 26.97 -10.96 -2.75
C ALA A 42 27.08 -11.71 -1.41
N ASP A 43 26.12 -11.52 -0.49
CA ASP A 43 26.02 -12.14 0.82
C ASP A 43 24.76 -13.03 0.88
N PRO A 44 24.91 -14.37 0.78
CA PRO A 44 23.79 -15.29 0.79
C PRO A 44 22.97 -15.27 2.08
N GLU A 45 23.60 -15.09 3.25
CA GLU A 45 22.88 -15.09 4.53
C GLU A 45 22.06 -13.82 4.68
N ARG A 46 22.65 -12.66 4.34
CA ARG A 46 21.92 -11.40 4.32
C ARG A 46 20.75 -11.43 3.33
N THR A 47 20.97 -11.98 2.14
CA THR A 47 19.90 -12.15 1.13
C THR A 47 18.77 -13.04 1.67
N ARG A 48 19.09 -14.19 2.30
CA ARG A 48 18.06 -15.06 2.90
C ARG A 48 17.28 -14.35 4.00
N GLY A 49 17.95 -13.55 4.83
CA GLY A 49 17.32 -12.74 5.86
C GLY A 49 16.32 -11.73 5.29
N LEU A 50 16.72 -10.97 4.26
CA LEU A 50 15.84 -10.01 3.58
C LEU A 50 14.64 -10.71 2.92
N LEU A 51 14.86 -11.80 2.19
CA LEU A 51 13.77 -12.55 1.56
C LEU A 51 12.79 -13.13 2.59
N ALA A 52 13.27 -13.63 3.73
CA ALA A 52 12.40 -14.11 4.80
C ALA A 52 11.55 -13.00 5.41
N ARG A 53 12.13 -11.80 5.58
CA ARG A 53 11.41 -10.61 6.04
C ARG A 53 10.35 -10.18 5.01
N TYR A 54 10.72 -10.00 3.74
CA TYR A 54 9.80 -9.56 2.70
C TYR A 54 8.65 -10.55 2.46
N ARG A 55 8.88 -11.86 2.61
CA ARG A 55 7.78 -12.82 2.58
C ARG A 55 6.72 -12.54 3.65
N ARG A 56 7.12 -12.16 4.87
CA ARG A 56 6.16 -11.81 5.93
C ARG A 56 5.42 -10.53 5.59
N GLU A 57 6.14 -9.51 5.12
CA GLU A 57 5.55 -8.24 4.70
C GLU A 57 4.55 -8.42 3.55
N VAL A 58 4.82 -9.33 2.60
CA VAL A 58 3.87 -9.70 1.54
C VAL A 58 2.61 -10.35 2.11
N GLU A 59 2.73 -11.29 3.05
CA GLU A 59 1.54 -11.91 3.67
C GLU A 59 0.69 -10.89 4.46
N ASP A 60 1.35 -9.95 5.15
CA ASP A 60 0.66 -8.84 5.83
C ASP A 60 -0.05 -7.93 4.83
N ALA A 61 0.61 -7.59 3.71
CA ALA A 61 0.04 -6.80 2.63
C ALA A 61 -1.17 -7.49 1.98
N ARG A 62 -1.09 -8.80 1.71
CA ARG A 62 -2.21 -9.59 1.19
C ARG A 62 -3.39 -9.55 2.15
N SER A 63 -3.16 -9.75 3.44
CA SER A 63 -4.20 -9.72 4.46
C SER A 63 -4.87 -8.35 4.55
N LEU A 64 -4.08 -7.28 4.49
CA LEU A 64 -4.58 -5.91 4.50
C LEU A 64 -5.40 -5.59 3.24
N LEU A 65 -4.90 -5.90 2.05
CA LEU A 65 -5.58 -5.63 0.79
C LEU A 65 -6.84 -6.48 0.63
N ALA A 66 -6.83 -7.73 1.09
CA ALA A 66 -8.01 -8.58 1.13
C ALA A 66 -9.12 -8.00 2.01
N ALA A 67 -8.76 -7.46 3.18
CA ALA A 67 -9.73 -6.77 4.02
C ALA A 67 -10.25 -5.49 3.34
N ALA A 68 -9.37 -4.70 2.72
CA ALA A 68 -9.75 -3.46 2.03
C ALA A 68 -10.55 -3.68 0.73
N ALA A 69 -10.54 -4.89 0.18
CA ALA A 69 -11.41 -5.28 -0.94
C ALA A 69 -12.87 -5.51 -0.52
N ASP A 70 -13.14 -5.72 0.77
CA ASP A 70 -14.50 -5.92 1.30
C ASP A 70 -15.22 -4.57 1.52
N PRO A 71 -16.40 -4.32 0.92
CA PRO A 71 -17.18 -3.11 1.17
C PRO A 71 -17.50 -2.84 2.64
N GLN A 72 -17.63 -3.88 3.48
CA GLN A 72 -17.91 -3.71 4.91
C GLN A 72 -16.74 -3.06 5.66
N TRP A 73 -15.50 -3.31 5.22
CA TRP A 73 -14.30 -2.72 5.81
C TRP A 73 -14.32 -1.19 5.75
N TRP A 74 -14.81 -0.63 4.64
CA TRP A 74 -14.86 0.81 4.40
C TRP A 74 -15.75 1.58 5.37
N ARG A 75 -16.71 0.89 6.02
CA ARG A 75 -17.59 1.52 7.03
C ARG A 75 -16.84 1.97 8.28
N ALA A 76 -15.69 1.35 8.56
CA ALA A 76 -14.85 1.65 9.72
C ALA A 76 -13.40 1.93 9.32
N ALA A 77 -13.14 2.21 8.04
CA ALA A 77 -11.81 2.51 7.54
C ALA A 77 -11.37 3.90 8.01
N THR A 78 -10.24 3.95 8.70
CA THR A 78 -9.58 5.19 9.08
C THR A 78 -8.63 5.66 7.98
N ALA A 79 -8.19 6.92 8.05
CA ALA A 79 -7.19 7.46 7.13
C ALA A 79 -5.92 6.60 7.10
N GLU A 80 -5.40 6.21 8.28
CA GLU A 80 -4.18 5.42 8.41
C GLU A 80 -4.31 4.04 7.74
N ARG A 81 -5.50 3.42 7.84
CA ARG A 81 -5.77 2.12 7.20
C ARG A 81 -5.83 2.24 5.68
N ILE A 82 -6.41 3.32 5.17
CA ILE A 82 -6.45 3.60 3.73
C ILE A 82 -5.04 3.87 3.22
N GLU A 83 -4.27 4.69 3.94
CA GLU A 83 -2.87 5.00 3.63
C GLU A 83 -2.01 3.73 3.59
N ALA A 84 -2.09 2.89 4.63
CA ALA A 84 -1.37 1.63 4.70
C ALA A 84 -1.74 0.69 3.53
N SER A 85 -3.02 0.63 3.15
CA SER A 85 -3.48 -0.19 2.02
C SER A 85 -2.92 0.33 0.69
N CYS A 86 -2.92 1.65 0.49
CA CYS A 86 -2.31 2.27 -0.70
C CYS A 86 -0.81 1.99 -0.77
N ARG A 87 -0.08 2.11 0.35
CA ARG A 87 1.35 1.78 0.43
C ARG A 87 1.60 0.31 0.12
N ALA A 88 0.85 -0.60 0.74
CA ALA A 88 0.99 -2.04 0.51
C ALA A 88 0.78 -2.41 -0.97
N ALA A 89 -0.24 -1.84 -1.63
CA ALA A 89 -0.47 -2.00 -3.07
C ALA A 89 0.71 -1.50 -3.91
N ARG A 90 1.27 -0.33 -3.57
CA ARG A 90 2.44 0.19 -4.28
C ARG A 90 3.67 -0.69 -4.12
N ILE A 91 3.94 -1.17 -2.91
CA ILE A 91 5.16 -1.94 -2.65
C ILE A 91 5.09 -3.31 -3.32
N TRP A 92 3.96 -4.01 -3.23
CA TRP A 92 3.94 -5.46 -3.51
C TRP A 92 3.20 -5.88 -4.77
N ALA A 93 2.30 -5.07 -5.34
CA ALA A 93 1.49 -5.51 -6.47
C ALA A 93 2.30 -5.80 -7.76
N GLU A 94 3.45 -5.17 -7.95
CA GLU A 94 4.31 -5.45 -9.11
C GLU A 94 5.07 -6.79 -8.97
N GLY A 95 5.44 -7.16 -7.74
CA GLY A 95 6.24 -8.35 -7.45
C GLY A 95 5.44 -9.59 -7.02
N ASP A 96 4.18 -9.42 -6.63
CA ASP A 96 3.31 -10.49 -6.13
C ASP A 96 1.95 -10.50 -6.84
N PRO A 97 1.58 -11.58 -7.55
CA PRO A 97 0.35 -11.63 -8.34
C PRO A 97 -0.92 -11.60 -7.48
N VAL A 98 -0.87 -12.12 -6.25
CA VAL A 98 -2.02 -12.06 -5.34
C VAL A 98 -2.25 -10.62 -4.90
N CYS A 99 -1.19 -9.89 -4.52
CA CYS A 99 -1.28 -8.45 -4.27
C CYS A 99 -1.78 -7.68 -5.49
N ALA A 100 -1.38 -8.03 -6.71
CA ALA A 100 -1.87 -7.39 -7.94
C ALA A 100 -3.39 -7.54 -8.12
N ASP A 101 -3.91 -8.74 -7.88
CA ASP A 101 -5.35 -9.01 -7.98
C ASP A 101 -6.12 -8.26 -6.89
N LEU A 102 -5.59 -8.26 -5.66
CA LEU A 102 -6.18 -7.55 -4.53
C LEU A 102 -6.10 -6.02 -4.69
N GLU A 103 -5.03 -5.48 -5.28
CA GLU A 103 -4.91 -4.05 -5.64
C GLU A 103 -6.05 -3.64 -6.56
N ARG A 104 -6.38 -4.46 -7.58
CA ARG A 104 -7.48 -4.13 -8.50
C ARG A 104 -8.82 -4.09 -7.78
N ALA A 105 -9.08 -5.03 -6.88
CA ALA A 105 -10.31 -5.04 -6.07
C ALA A 105 -10.37 -3.84 -5.11
N PHE A 106 -9.26 -3.56 -4.42
CA PHE A 106 -9.11 -2.40 -3.56
C PHE A 106 -9.31 -1.08 -4.33
N ALA A 107 -8.68 -0.93 -5.50
CA ALA A 107 -8.80 0.26 -6.33
C ALA A 107 -10.24 0.48 -6.81
N ALA A 108 -10.98 -0.58 -7.11
CA ALA A 108 -12.40 -0.49 -7.43
C ALA A 108 -13.22 0.06 -6.25
N GLN A 109 -12.94 -0.42 -5.02
CA GLN A 109 -13.59 0.12 -3.82
C GLN A 109 -13.18 1.57 -3.54
N LEU A 110 -11.90 1.89 -3.65
CA LEU A 110 -11.38 3.24 -3.47
C LEU A 110 -12.05 4.24 -4.42
N ARG A 111 -12.21 3.85 -5.69
CA ARG A 111 -12.95 4.64 -6.68
C ARG A 111 -14.43 4.75 -6.34
N SER A 112 -15.05 3.67 -5.90
CA SER A 112 -16.48 3.66 -5.55
C SER A 112 -16.80 4.50 -4.31
N VAL A 113 -15.94 4.47 -3.28
CA VAL A 113 -16.20 5.09 -1.98
C VAL A 113 -15.69 6.54 -1.93
N LEU A 114 -14.50 6.79 -2.51
CA LEU A 114 -13.82 8.08 -2.41
C LEU A 114 -13.67 8.79 -3.75
N GLY A 115 -14.09 8.19 -4.87
CA GLY A 115 -13.94 8.78 -6.20
C GLY A 115 -12.50 8.85 -6.69
N ILE A 116 -11.56 8.16 -6.04
CA ILE A 116 -10.13 8.19 -6.37
C ILE A 116 -9.78 6.98 -7.23
N ASP A 117 -9.25 7.25 -8.43
CA ASP A 117 -8.77 6.20 -9.34
C ASP A 117 -7.26 5.99 -9.15
N LEU A 118 -6.89 4.90 -8.46
CA LEU A 118 -5.49 4.55 -8.18
C LEU A 118 -4.68 4.33 -9.47
N THR A 119 -5.34 3.88 -10.56
CA THR A 119 -4.67 3.63 -11.85
C THR A 119 -4.21 4.91 -12.55
N GLN A 120 -4.80 6.05 -12.18
CA GLN A 120 -4.43 7.36 -12.71
C GLN A 120 -3.26 8.00 -11.94
N ILE A 121 -2.82 7.39 -10.84
CA ILE A 121 -1.66 7.86 -10.10
C ILE A 121 -0.44 7.12 -10.67
N PRO A 122 0.47 7.79 -11.38
CA PRO A 122 1.65 7.13 -11.94
C PRO A 122 2.54 6.59 -10.81
N ARG A 123 3.15 5.42 -11.05
CA ARG A 123 4.22 4.92 -10.20
C ARG A 123 5.47 5.76 -10.43
N GLN A 124 6.21 6.07 -9.38
CA GLN A 124 7.50 6.75 -9.52
C GLN A 124 8.55 5.75 -10.01
N GLU A 125 8.81 5.76 -11.32
CA GLU A 125 9.91 4.99 -11.90
C GLU A 125 11.26 5.67 -11.59
N ARG A 126 12.28 4.85 -11.35
CA ARG A 126 13.66 5.34 -11.30
C ARG A 126 14.01 5.95 -12.66
N SER A 127 14.24 7.27 -12.71
CA SER A 127 15.02 7.85 -13.81
C SER A 127 16.38 7.15 -13.78
N ARG A 128 16.65 6.34 -14.81
CA ARG A 128 17.92 5.61 -14.96
C ARG A 128 19.06 6.57 -15.25
#